data_AF-A0A958PFQ2-F1
#
_entry.id   AF-A0A958PFQ2-F1
#
_cell.length_a   1.000
_cell.length_b   1.000
_cell.length_c   1.000
_cell.angle_alpha   90.00
_cell.angle_beta   90.00
_cell.angle_gamma   90.00
#
_symmetry.space_group_name_H-M   'P 1'
#
loop_
_entity.id
_entity.type
_entity.pdbx_description
1 polymer ?
#
loop_
_entity_poly.entity_id
_entity_poly.type
_entity_poly.pdbx_seq_one_letter_code
_entity_poly.pdbx_strand_id
1 'polypeptide(L)'
;MDIAAQGNRTEQERQALEVAEDAREENWQHPSFCAELFQGNFKFNLIYPFPEQSESEKAEGTALINKVLDYLKANLDPIAVDETKEIPESVVRGLGDIGAMGIKIPKEYGGLGMSQTNYVRLIHAVASYCPSTAVLLSAHQSIGVPQPLKMFGTEEQKKKWLPRLAKGAVSAFALTEPDVGSDPAQMSMIATPTEDGNHY
;
A
#
# COMPACT_ATOMS: atom_id res chain seq x y z
N MET A 1 -46.18 1.61 2.56
CA MET A 1 -45.40 2.08 3.72
C MET A 1 -44.45 3.12 3.21
N ASP A 2 -44.59 4.32 3.75
CA ASP A 2 -44.15 5.59 3.18
C ASP A 2 -42.65 5.71 2.90
N ILE A 3 -42.39 6.27 1.73
CA ILE A 3 -41.12 6.83 1.27
C ILE A 3 -40.97 8.18 1.98
N ALA A 4 -40.59 8.20 3.25
CA ALA A 4 -40.44 9.45 4.02
C ALA A 4 -39.44 9.36 5.18
N ALA A 5 -38.28 8.73 4.96
CA ALA A 5 -37.20 8.72 5.96
C ALA A 5 -35.79 8.69 5.32
N GLN A 6 -35.54 9.55 4.33
CA GLN A 6 -34.17 9.91 3.94
C GLN A 6 -33.95 11.36 4.36
N GLY A 7 -33.29 11.55 5.50
CA GLY A 7 -32.90 12.87 5.98
C GLY A 7 -32.04 13.60 4.93
N ASN A 8 -32.16 14.92 4.89
CA ASN A 8 -31.40 15.81 4.01
C ASN A 8 -29.91 15.49 4.09
N ARG A 9 -29.42 14.71 3.13
CA ARG A 9 -27.99 14.52 2.93
C ARG A 9 -27.42 15.77 2.28
N THR A 10 -26.24 16.17 2.71
CA THR A 10 -25.56 17.31 2.09
C THR A 10 -25.15 16.96 0.65
N GLU A 11 -24.95 17.97 -0.20
CA GLU A 11 -24.50 17.75 -1.58
C GLU A 11 -23.17 16.98 -1.63
N GLN A 12 -22.29 17.23 -0.66
CA GLN A 12 -21.04 16.48 -0.49
C GLN A 12 -21.26 15.01 -0.15
N GLU A 13 -22.21 14.70 0.75
CA GLU A 13 -22.56 13.30 1.05
C GLU A 13 -23.13 12.57 -0.17
N ARG A 14 -23.91 13.29 -1.01
CA ARG A 14 -24.44 12.75 -2.26
C ARG A 14 -23.34 12.42 -3.26
N GLN A 15 -22.39 13.34 -3.45
CA GLN A 15 -21.24 13.14 -4.34
C GLN A 15 -20.32 12.02 -3.86
N ALA A 16 -20.08 11.92 -2.54
CA ALA A 16 -19.30 10.82 -1.96
C ALA A 16 -19.96 9.45 -2.20
N LEU A 17 -21.28 9.38 -2.10
CA LEU A 17 -22.05 8.18 -2.42
C LEU A 17 -22.01 7.83 -3.91
N GLU A 18 -22.14 8.83 -4.79
CA GLU A 18 -22.08 8.63 -6.24
C GLU A 18 -20.71 8.09 -6.66
N VAL A 19 -19.61 8.63 -6.12
CA VAL A 19 -18.25 8.08 -6.32
C VAL A 19 -18.12 6.66 -5.77
N ALA A 20 -18.74 6.35 -4.63
CA ALA A 20 -18.72 5.00 -4.07
C ALA A 20 -19.55 3.99 -4.89
N GLU A 21 -20.65 4.42 -5.49
CA GLU A 21 -21.46 3.61 -6.40
C GLU A 21 -20.77 3.44 -7.76
N ASP A 22 -20.15 4.48 -8.31
CA ASP A 22 -19.33 4.42 -9.54
C ASP A 22 -18.10 3.52 -9.38
N ALA A 23 -17.60 3.37 -8.16
CA ALA A 23 -16.52 2.43 -7.83
C ALA A 23 -16.98 0.97 -7.72
N ARG A 24 -18.28 0.67 -7.81
CA ARG A 24 -18.77 -0.72 -7.81
C ARG A 24 -18.45 -1.39 -9.15
N GLU A 25 -17.73 -2.50 -9.08
CA GLU A 25 -17.51 -3.34 -10.26
C GLU A 25 -18.83 -3.98 -10.72
N GLU A 26 -19.34 -3.52 -11.87
CA GLU A 26 -20.51 -4.11 -12.51
C GLU A 26 -20.20 -5.47 -13.17
N ASN A 27 -18.95 -5.68 -13.59
CA ASN A 27 -18.46 -6.90 -14.25
C ASN A 27 -17.35 -7.57 -13.43
N TRP A 28 -17.73 -8.56 -12.63
CA TRP A 28 -16.82 -9.35 -11.80
C TRP A 28 -15.95 -10.27 -12.67
N GLN A 29 -14.81 -9.79 -13.15
CA GLN A 29 -13.85 -10.61 -13.91
C GLN A 29 -13.14 -11.65 -13.04
N HIS A 30 -13.15 -11.46 -11.72
CA HIS A 30 -12.57 -12.38 -10.75
C HIS A 30 -13.59 -12.70 -9.65
N PRO A 31 -14.35 -13.79 -9.75
CA PRO A 31 -15.32 -14.17 -8.74
C PRO A 31 -14.61 -14.46 -7.40
N SER A 32 -15.15 -13.93 -6.31
CA SER A 32 -14.63 -14.13 -4.96
C SER A 32 -15.19 -15.40 -4.33
N PHE A 33 -14.32 -16.30 -3.85
CA PHE A 33 -14.74 -17.48 -3.10
C PHE A 33 -15.61 -17.12 -1.89
N CYS A 34 -15.23 -16.07 -1.15
CA CYS A 34 -16.01 -15.61 0.00
C CYS A 34 -17.38 -15.11 -0.45
N ALA A 35 -17.48 -14.30 -1.51
CA ALA A 35 -18.76 -13.80 -1.99
C ALA A 35 -19.70 -14.94 -2.42
N GLU A 36 -19.17 -15.93 -3.13
CA GLU A 36 -19.91 -17.13 -3.56
C GLU A 36 -20.38 -17.96 -2.37
N LEU A 37 -19.53 -18.12 -1.35
CA LEU A 37 -19.88 -18.83 -0.12
C LEU A 37 -21.07 -18.15 0.59
N PHE A 38 -21.09 -16.82 0.67
CA PHE A 38 -22.22 -16.06 1.22
C PHE A 38 -23.52 -16.26 0.43
N GLN A 39 -23.43 -16.53 -0.87
CA GLN A 39 -24.57 -16.85 -1.73
C GLN A 39 -24.96 -18.34 -1.70
N GLY A 40 -24.26 -19.16 -0.90
CA GLY A 40 -24.49 -20.60 -0.81
C GLY A 40 -23.82 -21.42 -1.92
N ASN A 41 -22.96 -20.80 -2.74
CA ASN A 41 -22.23 -21.46 -3.82
C ASN A 41 -20.82 -21.87 -3.35
N PHE A 42 -20.58 -23.16 -3.16
CA PHE A 42 -19.26 -23.66 -2.79
C PHE A 42 -18.33 -23.82 -4.02
N LYS A 43 -17.73 -22.73 -4.48
CA LYS A 43 -16.80 -22.71 -5.63
C LYS A 43 -15.34 -22.92 -5.21
N PHE A 44 -15.01 -24.11 -4.69
CA PHE A 44 -13.67 -24.41 -4.16
C PHE A 44 -12.51 -24.21 -5.14
N ASN A 45 -12.77 -24.34 -6.45
CA ASN A 45 -11.81 -24.10 -7.51
C ASN A 45 -11.27 -22.66 -7.58
N LEU A 46 -11.88 -21.70 -6.85
CA LEU A 46 -11.40 -20.33 -6.73
C LEU A 46 -10.21 -20.19 -5.76
N ILE A 47 -9.99 -21.18 -4.89
CA ILE A 47 -8.89 -21.19 -3.91
C ILE A 47 -8.01 -22.45 -4.02
N TYR A 48 -8.36 -23.38 -4.89
CA TYR A 48 -7.65 -24.64 -5.11
C TYR A 48 -7.49 -24.97 -6.61
N PRO A 49 -6.31 -25.45 -7.05
CA PRO A 49 -5.08 -25.59 -6.27
C PRO A 49 -4.54 -24.23 -5.81
N PHE A 50 -3.73 -24.23 -4.76
CA PHE A 50 -3.11 -23.01 -4.27
C PHE A 50 -2.25 -22.39 -5.39
N PRO A 51 -2.38 -21.08 -5.68
CA PRO A 51 -1.58 -20.46 -6.72
C PRO A 51 -0.10 -20.42 -6.31
N GLU A 52 0.75 -21.04 -7.12
CA GLU A 52 2.20 -21.06 -6.89
C GLU A 52 2.92 -20.01 -7.75
N GLN A 53 3.99 -19.43 -7.22
CA GLN A 53 4.87 -18.57 -8.01
C GLN A 53 5.69 -19.41 -9.00
N SER A 54 6.05 -18.82 -10.14
CA SER A 54 7.07 -19.44 -10.99
C SER A 54 8.41 -19.55 -10.25
N GLU A 55 9.19 -20.60 -10.54
CA GLU A 55 10.51 -20.78 -9.91
C GLU A 55 11.45 -19.59 -10.16
N SER A 56 11.37 -18.95 -11.34
CA SER A 56 12.15 -17.75 -11.65
C SER A 56 11.77 -16.58 -10.75
N GLU A 57 10.48 -16.29 -10.62
CA GLU A 57 9.99 -15.20 -9.77
C GLU A 57 10.33 -15.46 -8.30
N LYS A 58 10.19 -16.71 -7.85
CA LYS A 58 10.54 -17.12 -6.49
C LYS A 58 12.03 -16.92 -6.22
N ALA A 59 12.90 -17.30 -7.15
CA ALA A 59 14.35 -17.14 -7.04
C ALA A 59 14.77 -15.67 -6.97
N GLU A 60 14.20 -14.79 -7.82
CA GLU A 60 14.43 -13.35 -7.78
C GLU A 60 14.08 -12.75 -6.42
N GLY A 61 12.89 -13.12 -5.88
CA GLY A 61 12.47 -12.69 -4.55
C GLY A 61 13.40 -13.18 -3.44
N THR A 62 13.83 -14.45 -3.49
CA THR A 62 14.76 -15.03 -2.52
C THR A 62 16.11 -14.29 -2.51
N ALA A 63 16.64 -13.96 -3.69
CA ALA A 63 17.90 -13.24 -3.80
C ALA A 63 17.83 -11.86 -3.13
N LEU A 64 16.75 -11.11 -3.35
CA LEU A 64 16.54 -9.81 -2.69
C LEU A 64 16.38 -9.96 -1.17
N ILE A 65 15.60 -10.95 -0.72
CA ILE A 65 15.38 -11.23 0.71
C ILE A 65 16.71 -11.47 1.41
N ASN A 66 17.56 -12.34 0.85
CA ASN A 66 18.87 -12.62 1.44
C ASN A 66 19.73 -11.35 1.51
N LYS A 67 19.79 -10.57 0.43
CA LYS A 67 20.54 -9.30 0.40
C LYS A 67 20.06 -8.32 1.46
N VAL A 68 18.75 -8.17 1.65
CA VAL A 68 18.18 -7.28 2.67
C VAL A 68 18.46 -7.80 4.07
N LEU A 69 18.29 -9.10 4.33
CA LEU A 69 18.55 -9.68 5.65
C LEU A 69 20.03 -9.60 6.04
N ASP A 70 20.94 -9.87 5.11
CA ASP A 70 22.37 -9.77 5.36
C ASP A 70 22.78 -8.32 5.64
N TYR A 71 22.21 -7.36 4.90
CA TYR A 71 22.41 -5.93 5.16
C TYR A 71 21.91 -5.53 6.55
N LEU A 72 20.69 -5.93 6.91
CA LEU A 72 20.10 -5.59 8.22
C LEU A 72 20.91 -6.20 9.36
N LYS A 73 21.28 -7.48 9.28
CA LYS A 73 22.11 -8.14 10.30
C LYS A 73 23.47 -7.49 10.50
N ALA A 74 24.03 -6.89 9.46
CA ALA A 74 25.32 -6.23 9.51
C ALA A 74 25.25 -4.77 9.99
N ASN A 75 24.09 -4.10 9.86
CA ASN A 75 23.99 -2.64 10.01
C ASN A 75 22.90 -2.16 10.99
N LEU A 76 22.09 -3.04 11.54
CA LEU A 76 20.98 -2.69 12.43
C LEU A 76 20.97 -3.60 13.65
N ASP A 77 20.82 -3.01 14.84
CA ASP A 77 20.45 -3.75 16.05
C ASP A 77 18.95 -3.56 16.32
N PRO A 78 18.11 -4.59 16.20
CA PRO A 78 16.67 -4.46 16.42
C PRO A 78 16.29 -4.12 17.86
N ILE A 79 17.12 -4.47 18.85
CA ILE A 79 16.87 -4.10 20.25
C ILE A 79 17.11 -2.61 20.45
N ALA A 80 18.21 -2.09 19.90
CA ALA A 80 18.49 -0.66 19.94
C ALA A 80 17.38 0.17 19.27
N VAL A 81 16.79 -0.32 18.18
CA VAL A 81 15.64 0.35 17.53
C VAL A 81 14.44 0.46 18.47
N ASP A 82 14.15 -0.57 19.25
CA ASP A 82 13.03 -0.55 20.19
C ASP A 82 13.30 0.40 21.37
N GLU A 83 14.50 0.32 21.95
CA GLU A 83 14.92 1.17 23.07
C GLU A 83 14.96 2.66 22.70
N THR A 84 15.51 2.98 21.52
CA THR A 84 15.65 4.36 21.03
C THR A 84 14.41 4.86 20.31
N LYS A 85 13.54 3.96 19.84
CA LYS A 85 12.37 4.23 18.99
C LYS A 85 12.74 4.84 17.63
N GLU A 86 13.98 4.66 17.19
CA GLU A 86 14.50 5.22 15.95
C GLU A 86 15.11 4.14 15.07
N ILE A 87 14.75 4.15 13.78
CA ILE A 87 15.47 3.40 12.75
C ILE A 87 16.56 4.33 12.20
N PRO A 88 17.85 3.95 12.26
CA PRO A 88 18.93 4.80 11.78
C PRO A 88 18.73 5.19 10.31
N GLU A 89 18.91 6.48 10.01
CA GLU A 89 18.72 7.01 8.66
C GLU A 89 19.65 6.33 7.63
N SER A 90 20.86 5.96 8.05
CA SER A 90 21.80 5.19 7.23
C SER A 90 21.23 3.83 6.81
N VAL A 91 20.48 3.17 7.69
CA VAL A 91 19.82 1.90 7.38
C VAL A 91 18.71 2.12 6.38
N VAL A 92 17.88 3.15 6.55
CA VAL A 92 16.83 3.51 5.59
C VAL A 92 17.42 3.81 4.21
N ARG A 93 18.50 4.59 4.15
CA ARG A 93 19.21 4.89 2.90
C ARG A 93 19.74 3.63 2.22
N GLY A 94 20.42 2.74 2.95
CA GLY A 94 20.91 1.49 2.37
C GLY A 94 19.80 0.53 1.92
N LEU A 95 18.65 0.50 2.60
CA LEU A 95 17.47 -0.21 2.10
C LEU A 95 16.95 0.39 0.77
N GLY A 96 17.03 1.71 0.62
CA GLY A 96 16.80 2.41 -0.64
C GLY A 96 17.77 1.97 -1.74
N ASP A 97 19.08 1.97 -1.44
CA ASP A 97 20.14 1.57 -2.39
C ASP A 97 20.02 0.10 -2.83
N ILE A 98 19.55 -0.78 -1.95
CA ILE A 98 19.26 -2.18 -2.27
C ILE A 98 18.05 -2.33 -3.20
N GLY A 99 17.16 -1.33 -3.23
CA GLY A 99 15.90 -1.33 -3.97
C GLY A 99 14.69 -1.81 -3.17
N ALA A 100 14.84 -2.04 -1.85
CA ALA A 100 13.75 -2.52 -1.00
C ALA A 100 12.62 -1.48 -0.87
N MET A 101 12.97 -0.19 -0.87
CA MET A 101 12.01 0.93 -0.90
C MET A 101 11.31 1.08 -2.25
N GLY A 102 11.74 0.39 -3.31
CA GLY A 102 11.16 0.48 -4.65
C GLY A 102 10.63 -0.85 -5.17
N ILE A 103 10.41 -1.83 -4.30
CA ILE A 103 10.20 -3.24 -4.69
C ILE A 103 9.02 -3.45 -5.67
N LYS A 104 7.88 -2.78 -5.47
CA LYS A 104 6.69 -2.91 -6.34
C LYS A 104 6.57 -1.80 -7.40
N ILE A 105 7.41 -0.78 -7.32
CA ILE A 105 7.40 0.34 -8.26
C ILE A 105 7.84 -0.21 -9.63
N PRO A 106 7.13 0.11 -10.74
CA PRO A 106 7.49 -0.41 -12.06
C PRO A 106 8.92 -0.04 -12.47
N LYS A 107 9.56 -0.92 -13.25
CA LYS A 107 10.96 -0.76 -13.68
C LYS A 107 11.20 0.52 -14.49
N GLU A 108 10.23 0.96 -15.28
CA GLU A 108 10.30 2.22 -16.05
C GLU A 108 10.43 3.46 -15.15
N TYR A 109 10.00 3.36 -13.89
CA TYR A 109 10.15 4.39 -12.88
C TYR A 109 11.33 4.15 -11.94
N GLY A 110 12.20 3.18 -12.24
CA GLY A 110 13.40 2.86 -11.46
C GLY A 110 13.19 1.95 -10.26
N GLY A 111 12.01 1.33 -10.11
CA GLY A 111 11.77 0.30 -9.10
C GLY A 111 12.17 -1.10 -9.58
N LEU A 112 11.91 -2.11 -8.74
CA LEU A 112 12.23 -3.52 -9.07
C LEU A 112 11.09 -4.21 -9.86
N GLY A 113 9.87 -3.68 -9.81
CA GLY A 113 8.71 -4.25 -10.49
C GLY A 113 8.35 -5.66 -10.02
N MET A 114 8.68 -6.03 -8.79
CA MET A 114 8.38 -7.36 -8.25
C MET A 114 6.89 -7.52 -7.93
N SER A 115 6.44 -8.77 -7.89
CA SER A 115 5.06 -9.13 -7.58
C SER A 115 4.66 -8.82 -6.14
N GLN A 116 3.35 -8.81 -5.90
CA GLN A 116 2.79 -8.70 -4.55
C GLN A 116 3.27 -9.85 -3.65
N THR A 117 3.42 -11.06 -4.18
CA THR A 117 3.90 -12.22 -3.42
C THR A 117 5.35 -12.03 -2.96
N ASN A 118 6.26 -11.59 -3.84
CA ASN A 118 7.64 -11.30 -3.45
C ASN A 118 7.75 -10.13 -2.47
N TYR A 119 6.90 -9.11 -2.62
CA TYR A 119 6.78 -8.04 -1.64
C TYR A 119 6.40 -8.58 -0.25
N VAL A 120 5.34 -9.40 -0.15
CA VAL A 120 4.91 -10.00 1.13
C VAL A 120 5.99 -10.91 1.71
N ARG A 121 6.67 -11.71 0.88
CA ARG A 121 7.80 -12.55 1.32
C ARG A 121 8.93 -11.72 1.93
N LEU A 122 9.26 -10.56 1.33
CA LEU A 122 10.25 -9.64 1.88
C LEU A 122 9.79 -9.04 3.22
N ILE A 123 8.56 -8.54 3.30
CA ILE A 123 8.03 -7.97 4.54
C ILE A 123 8.03 -9.00 5.67
N HIS A 124 7.62 -10.25 5.39
CA HIS A 124 7.66 -11.34 6.38
C HIS A 124 9.09 -11.59 6.87
N ALA A 125 10.05 -11.70 5.94
CA ALA A 125 11.44 -11.93 6.29
C ALA A 125 12.04 -10.79 7.12
N VAL A 126 11.77 -9.53 6.77
CA VAL A 126 12.24 -8.39 7.57
C VAL A 126 11.56 -8.35 8.94
N ALA A 127 10.27 -8.66 9.01
CA ALA A 127 9.51 -8.65 10.26
C ALA A 127 10.01 -9.69 11.26
N SER A 128 10.54 -10.83 10.80
CA SER A 128 11.14 -11.83 11.70
C SER A 128 12.46 -11.36 12.32
N TYR A 129 13.06 -10.29 11.81
CA TYR A 129 14.28 -9.68 12.34
C TYR A 129 14.01 -8.36 13.08
N CYS A 130 13.33 -7.41 12.44
CA CYS A 130 12.98 -6.11 13.00
C CYS A 130 11.57 -5.68 12.51
N PRO A 131 10.52 -5.91 13.31
CA PRO A 131 9.15 -5.53 12.97
C PRO A 131 8.98 -4.04 12.63
N SER A 132 9.64 -3.13 13.35
CA SER A 132 9.57 -1.69 13.08
C SER A 132 10.08 -1.33 11.68
N THR A 133 11.16 -1.98 11.24
CA THR A 133 11.69 -1.81 9.87
C THR A 133 10.74 -2.40 8.82
N ALA A 134 10.10 -3.53 9.12
CA ALA A 134 9.10 -4.11 8.24
C ALA A 134 7.87 -3.20 8.09
N VAL A 135 7.42 -2.55 9.18
CA VAL A 135 6.32 -1.59 9.15
C VAL A 135 6.71 -0.34 8.36
N LEU A 136 7.95 0.17 8.48
CA LEU A 136 8.44 1.28 7.64
C LEU A 136 8.32 0.93 6.15
N LEU A 137 8.89 -0.21 5.74
CA LEU A 137 8.84 -0.67 4.34
C LEU A 137 7.39 -0.88 3.88
N SER A 138 6.57 -1.47 4.75
CA SER A 138 5.18 -1.76 4.45
C SER A 138 4.34 -0.50 4.30
N ALA A 139 4.38 0.40 5.28
CA ALA A 139 3.64 1.66 5.25
C ALA A 139 4.03 2.48 4.02
N HIS A 140 5.33 2.55 3.70
CA HIS A 140 5.81 3.24 2.51
C HIS A 140 5.27 2.63 1.21
N GLN A 141 5.30 1.29 1.04
CA GLN A 141 4.97 0.64 -0.23
C GLN A 141 3.51 0.20 -0.42
N SER A 142 2.78 -0.04 0.66
CA SER A 142 1.41 -0.60 0.60
C SER A 142 0.32 0.46 0.64
N ILE A 143 0.49 1.50 1.45
CA ILE A 143 -0.51 2.57 1.66
C ILE A 143 0.06 3.95 1.38
N GLY A 144 1.36 4.14 1.57
CA GLY A 144 2.07 5.35 1.20
C GLY A 144 2.07 5.56 -0.31
N VAL A 145 2.46 6.77 -0.73
CA VAL A 145 2.38 7.31 -2.10
C VAL A 145 2.62 6.29 -3.24
N PRO A 146 3.62 5.38 -3.22
CA PRO A 146 3.82 4.38 -4.27
C PRO A 146 2.56 3.63 -4.73
N GLN A 147 1.69 3.20 -3.81
CA GLN A 147 0.50 2.41 -4.16
C GLN A 147 -0.64 3.24 -4.77
N PRO A 148 -1.19 4.28 -4.10
CA PRO A 148 -2.26 5.09 -4.68
C PRO A 148 -1.79 5.81 -5.95
N LEU A 149 -0.53 6.26 -6.02
CA LEU A 149 -0.01 6.90 -7.22
C LEU A 149 0.10 5.93 -8.41
N LYS A 150 0.46 4.66 -8.16
CA LYS A 150 0.46 3.62 -9.20
C LYS A 150 -0.95 3.35 -9.73
N MET A 151 -1.95 3.33 -8.85
CA MET A 151 -3.34 2.99 -9.20
C MET A 151 -4.11 4.16 -9.82
N PHE A 152 -3.96 5.36 -9.28
CA PHE A 152 -4.83 6.50 -9.57
C PHE A 152 -4.09 7.74 -10.08
N GLY A 153 -2.76 7.74 -10.04
CA GLY A 153 -1.96 8.89 -10.46
C GLY A 153 -1.98 9.12 -11.97
N THR A 154 -1.83 10.39 -12.38
CA THR A 154 -1.55 10.72 -13.78
C THR A 154 -0.12 10.30 -14.16
N GLU A 155 0.16 10.18 -15.46
CA GLU A 155 1.50 9.84 -15.94
C GLU A 155 2.55 10.90 -15.54
N GLU A 156 2.17 12.18 -15.50
CA GLU A 156 3.02 13.27 -15.04
C GLU A 156 3.38 13.10 -13.56
N GLN A 157 2.40 12.76 -12.72
CA GLN A 157 2.62 12.53 -11.29
C GLN A 157 3.50 11.29 -11.07
N LYS A 158 3.24 10.18 -11.78
CA LYS A 158 4.04 8.95 -11.71
C LYS A 158 5.50 9.23 -12.07
N LYS A 159 5.75 9.88 -13.21
CA LYS A 159 7.11 10.27 -13.67
C LYS A 159 7.82 11.19 -12.67
N LYS A 160 7.09 12.09 -12.01
CA LYS A 160 7.66 13.01 -11.02
C LYS A 160 8.04 12.33 -9.70
N TRP A 161 7.21 11.44 -9.19
CA TRP A 161 7.33 10.97 -7.80
C TRP A 161 7.84 9.54 -7.65
N LEU A 162 7.43 8.60 -8.51
CA LEU A 162 7.86 7.20 -8.39
C LEU A 162 9.38 7.02 -8.44
N PRO A 163 10.15 7.74 -9.31
CA PRO A 163 11.61 7.64 -9.30
C PRO A 163 12.27 8.13 -8.01
N ARG A 164 11.64 9.08 -7.30
CA ARG A 164 12.16 9.57 -6.01
C ARG A 164 11.92 8.55 -4.91
N LEU A 165 10.74 7.94 -4.91
CA LEU A 165 10.34 6.91 -3.94
C LEU A 165 11.17 5.63 -4.15
N ALA A 166 11.41 5.23 -5.40
CA ALA A 166 12.27 4.11 -5.73
C ALA A 166 13.72 4.28 -5.23
N LYS A 167 14.21 5.52 -5.14
CA LYS A 167 15.53 5.88 -4.60
C LYS A 167 15.56 6.02 -3.08
N GLY A 168 14.49 5.65 -2.37
CA GLY A 168 14.46 5.61 -0.91
C GLY A 168 13.85 6.85 -0.24
N ALA A 169 13.21 7.76 -0.98
CA ALA A 169 12.40 8.79 -0.33
C ALA A 169 11.23 8.14 0.44
N VAL A 170 11.10 8.48 1.71
CA VAL A 170 10.04 7.93 2.57
C VAL A 170 8.72 8.63 2.28
N SER A 171 7.63 7.88 2.31
CA SER A 171 6.26 8.40 2.19
C SER A 171 5.39 7.86 3.31
N ALA A 172 4.37 8.62 3.68
CA ALA A 172 3.38 8.24 4.68
C ALA A 172 1.97 8.21 4.07
N PHE A 173 1.03 7.65 4.83
CA PHE A 173 -0.40 7.70 4.58
C PHE A 173 -1.06 8.42 5.75
N ALA A 174 -1.55 9.64 5.52
CA ALA A 174 -2.13 10.49 6.55
C ALA A 174 -3.66 10.45 6.44
N LEU A 175 -4.27 9.54 7.19
CA LEU A 175 -5.74 9.39 7.26
C LEU A 175 -6.26 9.55 8.69
N THR A 176 -5.64 8.88 9.65
CA THR A 176 -6.04 8.91 11.06
C THR A 176 -5.86 10.31 11.66
N GLU A 177 -6.85 10.77 12.41
CA GLU A 177 -6.85 12.02 13.20
C GLU A 177 -7.02 11.69 14.70
N PRO A 178 -6.81 12.64 15.64
CA PRO A 178 -6.93 12.36 17.07
C PRO A 178 -8.24 11.68 17.49
N ASP A 179 -9.35 12.04 16.85
CA ASP A 179 -10.69 11.51 17.16
C ASP A 179 -11.23 10.56 16.07
N VAL A 180 -10.44 10.25 15.02
CA VAL A 180 -10.88 9.50 13.83
C VAL A 180 -9.94 8.34 13.53
N GLY A 181 -10.44 7.11 13.69
CA GLY A 181 -9.71 5.87 13.40
C GLY A 181 -10.51 4.93 12.49
N SER A 182 -11.37 4.10 13.08
CA SER A 182 -12.16 3.10 12.36
C SER A 182 -13.26 3.69 11.45
N ASP A 183 -13.69 4.93 11.71
CA ASP A 183 -14.70 5.65 10.92
C ASP A 183 -14.08 6.84 10.17
N PRO A 184 -13.31 6.61 9.10
CA PRO A 184 -12.62 7.67 8.38
C PRO A 184 -13.56 8.68 7.68
N ALA A 185 -14.86 8.36 7.57
CA ALA A 185 -15.84 9.29 7.01
C ALA A 185 -16.09 10.52 7.90
N GLN A 186 -15.67 10.47 9.17
CA GLN A 186 -15.77 11.57 10.13
C GLN A 186 -14.52 12.48 10.17
N MET A 187 -13.61 12.36 9.20
CA MET A 187 -12.41 13.22 9.14
C MET A 187 -12.75 14.71 9.12
N SER A 188 -11.94 15.50 9.83
CA SER A 188 -12.11 16.95 9.97
C SER A 188 -11.18 17.77 9.06
N MET A 189 -10.11 17.16 8.52
CA MET A 189 -9.23 17.80 7.56
C MET A 189 -9.97 18.18 6.28
N ILE A 190 -9.94 19.47 5.94
CA ILE A 190 -10.54 20.03 4.73
C ILE A 190 -9.46 20.63 3.81
N ALA A 191 -9.70 20.56 2.51
CA ALA A 191 -8.91 21.21 1.47
C ALA A 191 -9.82 22.21 0.75
N THR A 192 -9.49 23.51 0.79
CA THR A 192 -10.38 24.57 0.28
C THR A 192 -9.72 25.25 -0.91
N PRO A 193 -10.30 25.17 -2.12
CA PRO A 193 -9.71 25.79 -3.31
C PRO A 193 -9.33 27.26 -3.09
N THR A 194 -8.15 27.65 -3.59
CA THR A 194 -7.79 29.07 -3.69
C THR A 194 -8.75 29.81 -4.63
N GLU A 195 -8.88 31.13 -4.50
CA GLU A 195 -9.81 31.93 -5.33
C GLU A 195 -9.55 31.76 -6.84
N ASP A 196 -8.29 31.51 -7.23
CA ASP A 196 -7.88 31.29 -8.62
C ASP A 196 -8.02 29.83 -9.10
N GLY A 197 -8.44 28.91 -8.21
CA GLY A 197 -8.67 27.50 -8.51
C GLY A 197 -7.42 26.67 -8.84
N ASN A 198 -6.21 27.22 -8.64
CA ASN A 198 -4.96 26.54 -8.99
C ASN A 198 -4.42 25.64 -7.87
N HIS A 199 -4.89 25.82 -6.63
CA HIS A 199 -4.46 25.09 -5.44
C HIS A 199 -5.65 24.85 -4.49
N TYR A 200 -5.39 24.20 -3.35
CA TYR A 200 -6.30 23.97 -2.23
C TYR A 200 -5.68 24.44 -0.91
#